data_AF-A0AAX2HYZ5-F1
#
_entry.id   AF-A0AAX2HYZ5-F1
#
_cell.length_a   1.000
_cell.length_b   1.000
_cell.length_c   1.000
_cell.angle_alpha   90.00
_cell.angle_beta   90.00
_cell.angle_gamma   90.00
#
_symmetry.space_group_name_H-M   'P 1'
#
loop_
_entity.id
_entity.type
_entity.pdbx_description
1 polymer ?
#
loop_
_entity_poly.entity_id
_entity_poly.type
_entity_poly.pdbx_seq_one_letter_code
_entity_poly.pdbx_strand_id
1 'polypeptide(L)'
;MAKNYYDITLALAGICQSARLVQQLAHEGQCDNDALNTVLRGLLQTNPSSTLAVYGDTEQVLKMGLETLQSVLNANRQGEAAELTRYTLSLMVLERKLSASKSAMNTLGERISQLDRQLAHFDLESETMMSSLASIYVDVVSPLGPRIQVTGSPAILQSPLVQAKVRATLLAGIRSAVLWQQVGGSRLQLMFSRNRLFKQAQSILAHT
;
A
#
# COMPACT_ATOMS: atom_id res chain seq x y z
N MET A 1 14.62 21.47 -8.51
CA MET A 1 14.75 20.71 -7.25
C MET A 1 15.26 19.31 -7.58
N ALA A 2 16.31 18.84 -6.92
CA ALA A 2 16.79 17.47 -7.12
C ALA A 2 15.71 16.50 -6.60
N LYS A 3 15.47 15.43 -7.34
CA LYS A 3 14.45 14.44 -6.99
C LYS A 3 14.89 13.67 -5.76
N ASN A 4 14.11 13.70 -4.67
CA ASN A 4 14.46 12.99 -3.44
C ASN A 4 14.18 11.49 -3.59
N TYR A 5 15.21 10.72 -3.94
CA TYR A 5 15.09 9.27 -4.10
C TYR A 5 14.83 8.55 -2.79
N TYR A 6 15.18 9.14 -1.64
CA TYR A 6 14.86 8.58 -0.33
C TYR A 6 13.34 8.54 -0.13
N ASP A 7 12.65 9.68 -0.22
CA ASP A 7 11.19 9.76 -0.06
C ASP A 7 10.45 8.89 -1.08
N ILE A 8 10.89 8.90 -2.34
CA ILE A 8 10.31 8.04 -3.39
C ILE A 8 10.46 6.56 -3.03
N THR A 9 11.60 6.16 -2.47
CA THR A 9 11.86 4.78 -2.09
C THR A 9 11.00 4.37 -0.90
N LEU A 10 10.85 5.22 0.13
CA LEU A 10 9.96 4.97 1.26
C LEU A 10 8.50 4.79 0.82
N ALA A 11 7.98 5.72 0.01
CA ALA A 11 6.60 5.66 -0.46
C ALA A 11 6.36 4.42 -1.34
N LEU A 12 7.33 4.07 -2.19
CA LEU A 12 7.28 2.87 -3.02
C LEU A 12 7.36 1.58 -2.17
N ALA A 13 8.16 1.58 -1.10
CA ALA A 13 8.21 0.49 -0.13
C ALA A 13 6.86 0.30 0.55
N GLY A 14 6.13 1.37 0.88
CA GLY A 14 4.76 1.28 1.40
C GLY A 14 3.78 0.59 0.45
N ILE A 15 3.89 0.85 -0.87
CA ILE A 15 3.09 0.13 -1.89
C ILE A 15 3.46 -1.37 -1.90
N CYS A 16 4.76 -1.67 -1.87
CA CYS A 16 5.27 -3.03 -1.87
C CYS A 16 4.92 -3.81 -0.59
N GLN A 17 4.91 -3.15 0.57
CA GLN A 17 4.46 -3.72 1.84
C GLN A 17 2.99 -4.13 1.75
N SER A 18 2.12 -3.25 1.28
CA SER A 18 0.71 -3.59 1.03
C SER A 18 0.55 -4.74 0.05
N ALA A 19 1.35 -4.79 -1.03
CA ALA A 19 1.32 -5.90 -1.97
C ALA A 19 1.73 -7.25 -1.33
N ARG A 20 2.75 -7.26 -0.47
CA ARG A 20 3.20 -8.45 0.25
C ARG A 20 2.16 -8.92 1.28
N LEU A 21 1.58 -7.99 2.02
CA LEU A 21 0.51 -8.29 2.98
C LEU A 21 -0.74 -8.88 2.28
N VAL A 22 -1.14 -8.33 1.13
CA VAL A 22 -2.23 -8.90 0.33
C VAL A 22 -1.92 -10.32 -0.12
N GLN A 23 -0.68 -10.59 -0.55
CA GLN A 23 -0.25 -11.94 -0.90
C GLN A 23 -0.32 -12.89 0.29
N GLN A 24 0.22 -12.51 1.46
CA GLN A 24 0.14 -13.32 2.68
C GLN A 24 -1.32 -13.62 3.05
N LEU A 25 -2.18 -12.59 3.08
CA LEU A 25 -3.61 -12.78 3.38
C LEU A 25 -4.29 -13.73 2.39
N ALA A 26 -3.98 -13.64 1.10
CA ALA A 26 -4.61 -14.47 0.07
C ALA A 26 -4.16 -15.94 0.11
N HIS A 27 -2.90 -16.20 0.47
CA HIS A 27 -2.33 -17.56 0.48
C HIS A 27 -2.43 -18.23 1.87
N GLU A 28 -2.29 -17.46 2.95
CA GLU A 28 -2.14 -17.97 4.31
C GLU A 28 -3.32 -17.60 5.23
N GLY A 29 -4.16 -16.62 4.83
CA GLY A 29 -5.29 -16.14 5.64
C GLY A 29 -4.89 -15.22 6.80
N GLN A 30 -3.59 -15.05 7.02
CA GLN A 30 -2.96 -14.18 8.00
C GLN A 30 -1.81 -13.41 7.34
N CYS A 31 -1.30 -12.39 8.03
CA CYS A 31 -0.15 -11.62 7.59
C CYS A 31 0.62 -11.09 8.80
N ASP A 32 1.75 -10.44 8.53
CA ASP A 32 2.48 -9.68 9.54
C ASP A 32 1.62 -8.51 10.04
N ASN A 33 1.23 -8.55 11.33
CA ASN A 33 0.33 -7.55 11.91
C ASN A 33 1.03 -6.20 12.12
N ASP A 34 2.32 -6.17 12.44
CA ASP A 34 3.05 -4.90 12.65
C ASP A 34 3.19 -4.15 11.31
N ALA A 35 3.53 -4.89 10.25
CA ALA A 35 3.59 -4.34 8.89
C ALA A 35 2.21 -3.90 8.39
N LEU A 36 1.14 -4.63 8.72
CA LEU A 36 -0.24 -4.24 8.42
C LEU A 36 -0.62 -2.96 9.17
N ASN A 37 -0.39 -2.91 10.48
CA ASN A 37 -0.69 -1.76 11.32
C ASN A 37 0.03 -0.51 10.80
N THR A 38 1.29 -0.65 10.38
CA THR A 38 2.09 0.42 9.77
C THR A 38 1.39 1.05 8.57
N VAL A 39 0.95 0.26 7.59
CA VAL A 39 0.30 0.82 6.38
C VAL A 39 -1.11 1.34 6.67
N LEU A 40 -1.84 0.71 7.60
CA LEU A 40 -3.17 1.16 8.03
C LEU A 40 -3.12 2.49 8.81
N ARG A 41 -2.18 2.65 9.74
CA ARG A 41 -1.94 3.93 10.42
C ARG A 41 -1.53 5.00 9.43
N GLY A 42 -0.73 4.62 8.43
CA GLY A 42 -0.42 5.49 7.31
C GLY A 42 -1.67 6.04 6.65
N LEU A 43 -2.69 5.23 6.38
CA LEU A 43 -3.95 5.69 5.80
C LEU A 43 -4.61 6.83 6.59
N LEU A 44 -4.50 6.80 7.92
CA LEU A 44 -5.11 7.78 8.83
C LEU A 44 -4.24 9.03 9.02
N GLN A 45 -2.95 8.97 8.65
CA GLN A 45 -2.05 10.11 8.74
C GLN A 45 -2.28 11.09 7.55
N THR A 46 -3.22 12.01 7.74
CA THR A 46 -3.69 12.96 6.71
C THR A 46 -2.80 14.18 6.52
N ASN A 47 -2.05 14.60 7.56
CA ASN A 47 -1.14 15.74 7.49
C ASN A 47 0.25 15.41 8.07
N PRO A 48 1.03 14.52 7.43
CA PRO A 48 2.35 14.12 7.89
C PRO A 48 3.38 15.25 7.73
N SER A 49 4.32 15.36 8.69
CA SER A 49 5.44 16.31 8.63
C SER A 49 6.56 15.89 7.65
N SER A 50 6.63 14.60 7.30
CA SER A 50 7.60 14.02 6.38
C SER A 50 7.05 12.76 5.70
N THR A 51 7.72 12.27 4.66
CA THR A 51 7.36 10.98 4.05
C THR A 51 7.53 9.80 5.01
N LEU A 52 8.47 9.87 5.95
CA LEU A 52 8.67 8.81 6.95
C LEU A 52 7.61 8.88 8.07
N ALA A 53 7.15 10.08 8.44
CA ALA A 53 6.10 10.30 9.44
C ALA A 53 4.76 9.65 9.08
N VAL A 54 4.56 9.40 7.78
CA VAL A 54 3.47 8.58 7.29
C VAL A 54 3.46 7.18 7.89
N TYR A 55 4.64 6.58 8.07
CA TYR A 55 4.79 5.18 8.45
C TYR A 55 5.20 5.01 9.93
N GLY A 56 5.32 6.11 10.69
CA GLY A 56 5.70 6.07 12.11
C GLY A 56 7.15 6.47 12.40
N ASP A 57 7.75 7.32 11.56
CA ASP A 57 9.03 8.01 11.81
C ASP A 57 10.27 7.11 11.97
N THR A 58 10.15 5.82 11.66
CA THR A 58 11.27 4.87 11.70
C THR A 58 11.31 4.05 10.43
N GLU A 59 12.49 3.84 9.85
CA GLU A 59 12.64 3.10 8.60
C GLU A 59 12.33 1.59 8.78
N GLN A 60 12.51 1.05 9.99
CA GLN A 60 12.39 -0.39 10.30
C GLN A 60 11.00 -0.94 9.99
N VAL A 61 9.97 -0.12 10.21
CA VAL A 61 8.56 -0.48 9.95
C VAL A 61 8.26 -0.72 8.47
N LEU A 62 9.16 -0.31 7.57
CA LEU A 62 9.08 -0.52 6.12
C LEU A 62 10.01 -1.63 5.62
N LYS A 63 10.71 -2.36 6.51
CA LYS A 63 11.65 -3.41 6.13
C LYS A 63 11.05 -4.41 5.13
N MET A 64 9.86 -4.93 5.43
CA MET A 64 9.12 -5.83 4.53
C MET A 64 8.87 -5.20 3.16
N GLY A 65 8.44 -3.93 3.13
CA GLY A 65 8.22 -3.19 1.91
C GLY A 65 9.49 -2.98 1.08
N LEU A 66 10.62 -2.71 1.73
CA LEU A 66 11.92 -2.49 1.11
C LEU A 66 12.50 -3.78 0.52
N GLU A 67 12.43 -4.90 1.24
CA GLU A 67 12.82 -6.23 0.74
C GLU A 67 11.93 -6.67 -0.43
N THR A 68 10.62 -6.41 -0.32
CA THR A 68 9.66 -6.66 -1.41
C THR A 68 9.97 -5.79 -2.63
N LEU A 69 10.32 -4.52 -2.42
CA LEU A 69 10.70 -3.62 -3.49
C LEU A 69 11.94 -4.12 -4.24
N GLN A 70 12.97 -4.58 -3.53
CA GLN A 70 14.16 -5.17 -4.15
C GLN A 70 13.79 -6.37 -5.04
N SER A 71 12.88 -7.21 -4.57
CA SER A 71 12.36 -8.35 -5.33
C SER A 71 11.60 -7.91 -6.58
N VAL A 72 10.69 -6.93 -6.46
CA VAL A 72 9.92 -6.39 -7.60
C VAL A 72 10.82 -5.70 -8.64
N LEU A 73 11.90 -5.03 -8.20
CA LEU A 73 12.85 -4.38 -9.10
C LEU A 73 13.78 -5.36 -9.81
N ASN A 74 14.07 -6.52 -9.23
CA ASN A 74 14.95 -7.56 -9.81
C ASN A 74 14.20 -8.74 -10.45
N ALA A 75 12.88 -8.81 -10.32
CA ALA A 75 12.11 -9.96 -10.80
C ALA A 75 12.20 -10.15 -12.33
N ASN A 76 12.70 -11.32 -12.75
CA ASN A 76 12.62 -11.81 -14.11
C ASN A 76 11.23 -12.43 -14.37
N ARG A 77 10.16 -11.63 -14.38
CA ARG A 77 8.78 -11.93 -14.86
C ARG A 77 8.11 -13.28 -14.47
N GLN A 78 8.68 -14.12 -13.63
CA GLN A 78 8.17 -15.46 -13.25
C GLN A 78 8.26 -15.67 -11.73
N GLY A 79 7.39 -16.54 -11.18
CA GLY A 79 7.37 -16.91 -9.76
C GLY A 79 6.59 -15.95 -8.85
N GLU A 80 6.74 -16.09 -7.53
CA GLU A 80 6.04 -15.30 -6.49
C GLU A 80 6.28 -13.78 -6.65
N ALA A 81 7.48 -13.39 -7.09
CA ALA A 81 7.81 -12.00 -7.34
C ALA A 81 6.99 -11.38 -8.50
N ALA A 82 6.48 -12.19 -9.43
CA ALA A 82 5.61 -11.73 -10.50
C ALA A 82 4.22 -11.34 -9.97
N GLU A 83 3.71 -12.03 -8.95
CA GLU A 83 2.45 -11.67 -8.28
C GLU A 83 2.57 -10.33 -7.56
N LEU A 84 3.64 -10.15 -6.76
CA LEU A 84 3.94 -8.88 -6.08
C LEU A 84 4.10 -7.73 -7.08
N THR A 85 4.74 -7.98 -8.22
CA THR A 85 4.85 -7.01 -9.30
C THR A 85 3.48 -6.63 -9.86
N ARG A 86 2.59 -7.60 -10.10
CA ARG A 86 1.22 -7.32 -10.58
C ARG A 86 0.45 -6.47 -9.58
N TYR A 87 0.43 -6.83 -8.30
CA TYR A 87 -0.25 -6.05 -7.26
C TYR A 87 0.30 -4.61 -7.17
N THR A 88 1.62 -4.46 -7.13
CA THR A 88 2.28 -3.14 -7.09
C THR A 88 1.87 -2.27 -8.28
N LEU A 89 1.90 -2.82 -9.50
CA LEU A 89 1.52 -2.09 -10.71
C LEU A 89 0.02 -1.79 -10.76
N SER A 90 -0.83 -2.71 -10.33
CA SER A 90 -2.28 -2.52 -10.27
C SER A 90 -2.67 -1.41 -9.29
N LEU A 91 -2.01 -1.32 -8.13
CA LEU A 91 -2.18 -0.22 -7.17
C LEU A 91 -1.83 1.12 -7.81
N MET A 92 -0.69 1.23 -8.50
CA MET A 92 -0.30 2.45 -9.21
C MET A 92 -1.28 2.84 -10.33
N VAL A 93 -1.88 1.86 -11.01
CA VAL A 93 -2.89 2.13 -12.06
C VAL A 93 -4.18 2.66 -11.46
N LEU A 94 -4.68 2.06 -10.38
CA LEU A 94 -5.89 2.53 -9.71
C LEU A 94 -5.69 3.89 -9.04
N GLU A 95 -4.54 4.13 -8.41
CA GLU A 95 -4.19 5.45 -7.87
C GLU A 95 -4.26 6.53 -8.95
N ARG A 96 -3.73 6.26 -10.16
CA ARG A 96 -3.78 7.24 -11.24
C ARG A 96 -5.21 7.58 -11.66
N LYS A 97 -6.12 6.61 -11.60
CA LYS A 97 -7.56 6.82 -11.87
C LYS A 97 -8.22 7.61 -10.75
N LEU A 98 -7.89 7.31 -9.50
CA LEU A 98 -8.32 8.06 -8.32
C LEU A 98 -7.88 9.52 -8.37
N SER A 99 -6.60 9.78 -8.61
CA SER A 99 -6.03 11.13 -8.71
C SER A 99 -6.57 11.94 -9.89
N ALA A 100 -7.08 11.26 -10.94
CA ALA A 100 -7.79 11.92 -12.05
C ALA A 100 -9.26 12.24 -11.73
N SER A 101 -9.85 11.65 -10.68
CA SER A 101 -11.25 11.84 -10.30
C SER A 101 -11.36 12.68 -9.03
N LYS A 102 -11.56 13.99 -9.19
CA LYS A 102 -11.73 14.93 -8.05
C LYS A 102 -12.87 14.51 -7.12
N SER A 103 -13.99 14.04 -7.68
CA SER A 103 -15.14 13.56 -6.90
C SER A 103 -14.78 12.35 -6.04
N ALA A 104 -14.11 11.35 -6.61
CA ALA A 104 -13.69 10.16 -5.86
C ALA A 104 -12.64 10.49 -4.79
N MET A 105 -11.69 11.39 -5.10
CA MET A 105 -10.69 11.82 -4.12
C MET A 105 -11.32 12.58 -2.94
N ASN A 106 -12.28 13.47 -3.20
CA ASN A 106 -13.02 14.17 -2.14
C ASN A 106 -13.81 13.18 -1.27
N THR A 107 -14.55 12.26 -1.91
CA THR A 107 -15.31 11.22 -1.22
C THR A 107 -14.40 10.34 -0.37
N LEU A 108 -13.23 9.97 -0.88
CA LEU A 108 -12.24 9.19 -0.13
C LEU A 108 -11.78 9.95 1.12
N GLY A 109 -11.42 11.23 0.98
CA GLY A 109 -11.01 12.07 2.10
C GLY A 109 -12.10 12.21 3.17
N GLU A 110 -13.36 12.43 2.75
CA GLU A 110 -14.52 12.50 3.66
C GLU A 110 -14.77 11.17 4.37
N ARG A 111 -14.67 10.04 3.67
CA ARG A 111 -14.89 8.71 4.27
C ARG A 111 -13.77 8.35 5.24
N ILE A 112 -12.52 8.74 4.96
CA ILE A 112 -11.38 8.53 5.85
C ILE A 112 -11.51 9.38 7.11
N SER A 113 -11.88 10.67 7.00
CA SER A 113 -12.02 11.54 8.19
C SER A 113 -13.15 11.10 9.13
N GLN A 114 -14.14 10.38 8.62
CA GLN A 114 -15.21 9.81 9.46
C GLN A 114 -14.74 8.63 10.31
N LEU A 115 -13.60 8.01 10.00
CA LEU A 115 -13.05 6.87 10.76
C LEU A 115 -12.59 7.27 12.16
N ASP A 116 -12.23 8.53 12.40
CA ASP A 116 -11.80 9.02 13.73
C ASP A 116 -12.82 8.71 14.83
N ARG A 117 -14.12 8.79 14.49
CA ARG A 117 -15.20 8.43 15.43
C ARG A 117 -15.27 6.95 15.73
N GLN A 118 -14.94 6.10 14.76
CA GLN A 118 -14.92 4.64 14.97
C GLN A 118 -13.70 4.22 15.80
N LEU A 119 -12.55 4.88 15.58
CA LEU A 119 -11.31 4.64 16.33
C LEU A 119 -11.41 5.01 17.81
N ALA A 120 -12.39 5.83 18.20
CA ALA A 120 -12.69 6.09 19.60
C ALA A 120 -13.29 4.86 20.34
N HIS A 121 -13.78 3.87 19.60
CA HIS A 121 -14.50 2.71 20.15
C HIS A 121 -13.92 1.37 19.72
N PHE A 122 -13.15 1.32 18.63
CA PHE A 122 -12.61 0.10 18.05
C PHE A 122 -11.13 0.26 17.72
N ASP A 123 -10.36 -0.79 18.02
CA ASP A 123 -8.97 -0.88 17.57
C ASP A 123 -8.90 -0.93 16.04
N LEU A 124 -7.83 -0.38 15.48
CA LEU A 124 -7.59 -0.31 14.04
C LEU A 124 -7.64 -1.69 13.35
N GLU A 125 -7.22 -2.74 14.06
CA GLU A 125 -7.16 -4.12 13.55
C GLU A 125 -8.46 -4.92 13.78
N SER A 126 -9.45 -4.32 14.45
CA SER A 126 -10.74 -4.96 14.69
C SER A 126 -11.47 -5.30 13.39
N GLU A 127 -12.33 -6.33 13.43
CA GLU A 127 -13.12 -6.73 12.27
C GLU A 127 -14.03 -5.59 11.77
N THR A 128 -14.52 -4.76 12.67
CA THR A 128 -15.35 -3.57 12.37
C THR A 128 -14.56 -2.52 11.60
N MET A 129 -13.32 -2.23 12.02
CA MET A 129 -12.44 -1.30 11.30
C MET A 129 -12.03 -1.87 9.94
N MET A 130 -11.68 -3.16 9.87
CA MET A 130 -11.35 -3.83 8.60
C MET A 130 -12.52 -3.78 7.61
N SER A 131 -13.73 -4.04 8.09
CA SER A 131 -14.94 -3.97 7.26
C SER A 131 -15.22 -2.54 6.78
N SER A 132 -15.05 -1.54 7.64
CA SER A 132 -15.24 -0.12 7.29
C SER A 132 -14.25 0.33 6.21
N LEU A 133 -12.97 0.02 6.38
CA LEU A 133 -11.92 0.30 5.39
C LEU A 133 -12.16 -0.46 4.07
N ALA A 134 -12.57 -1.73 4.15
CA ALA A 134 -12.91 -2.52 2.98
C ALA A 134 -14.06 -1.91 2.18
N SER A 135 -15.11 -1.41 2.85
CA SER A 135 -16.21 -0.71 2.20
C SER A 135 -15.75 0.57 1.51
N ILE A 136 -14.85 1.36 2.12
CA ILE A 136 -14.29 2.55 1.46
C ILE A 136 -13.59 2.17 0.16
N TYR A 137 -12.76 1.12 0.17
CA TYR A 137 -12.10 0.63 -1.04
C TYR A 137 -13.11 0.20 -2.12
N VAL A 138 -14.12 -0.58 -1.74
CA VAL A 138 -15.13 -1.11 -2.67
C VAL A 138 -15.99 -0.01 -3.27
N ASP A 139 -16.40 0.97 -2.46
CA ASP A 139 -17.32 2.03 -2.87
C ASP A 139 -16.60 3.10 -3.70
N VAL A 140 -15.36 3.45 -3.33
CA VAL A 140 -14.70 4.65 -3.85
C VAL A 140 -13.59 4.33 -4.86
N VAL A 141 -12.78 3.31 -4.59
CA VAL A 141 -11.55 3.07 -5.37
C VAL A 141 -11.74 1.97 -6.42
N SER A 142 -12.27 0.83 -6.02
CA SER A 142 -12.47 -0.33 -6.91
C SER A 142 -13.29 -0.04 -8.19
N PRO A 143 -14.28 0.88 -8.21
CA PRO A 143 -15.07 1.16 -9.41
C PRO A 143 -14.33 1.98 -10.47
N LEU A 144 -13.18 2.59 -10.13
CA LEU A 144 -12.45 3.51 -11.01
C LEU A 144 -11.65 2.82 -12.11
N GLY A 145 -11.50 1.50 -12.06
CA GLY A 145 -10.73 0.73 -13.02
C GLY A 145 -10.91 -0.78 -12.88
N PRO A 146 -10.12 -1.57 -13.63
CA PRO A 146 -10.17 -3.03 -13.53
C PRO A 146 -9.85 -3.49 -12.10
N ARG A 147 -10.63 -4.47 -11.62
CA ARG A 147 -10.43 -5.04 -10.28
C ARG A 147 -9.05 -5.69 -10.19
N ILE A 148 -8.34 -5.42 -9.09
CA ILE A 148 -7.11 -6.13 -8.74
C ILE A 148 -7.47 -7.61 -8.55
N GLN A 149 -6.90 -8.47 -9.40
CA GLN A 149 -7.13 -9.91 -9.36
C GLN A 149 -6.26 -10.52 -8.27
N VAL A 150 -6.82 -10.66 -7.06
CA VAL A 150 -6.14 -11.29 -5.93
C VAL A 150 -6.22 -12.80 -6.08
N THR A 151 -5.07 -13.44 -6.21
CA THR A 151 -4.90 -14.89 -6.34
C THR A 151 -4.33 -15.47 -5.06
N GLY A 152 -4.73 -16.69 -4.70
CA GLY A 152 -4.32 -17.35 -3.47
C GLY A 152 -5.11 -18.64 -3.27
N SER A 153 -5.24 -19.09 -2.03
CA SER A 153 -6.04 -20.27 -1.68
C SER A 153 -7.53 -19.94 -1.80
N PRO A 154 -8.31 -20.64 -2.65
CA PRO A 154 -9.74 -20.38 -2.80
C PRO A 154 -10.53 -20.54 -1.49
N ALA A 155 -10.17 -21.53 -0.67
CA ALA A 155 -10.82 -21.76 0.63
C ALA A 155 -10.58 -20.60 1.61
N ILE A 156 -9.37 -20.03 1.60
CA ILE A 156 -9.03 -18.87 2.43
C ILE A 156 -9.76 -17.61 1.93
N LEU A 157 -9.76 -17.37 0.62
CA LEU A 157 -10.38 -16.19 0.01
C LEU A 157 -11.91 -16.18 0.10
N GLN A 158 -12.55 -17.31 0.45
CA GLN A 158 -13.97 -17.35 0.76
C GLN A 158 -14.31 -16.71 2.13
N SER A 159 -13.34 -16.57 3.03
CA SER A 159 -13.54 -15.94 4.34
C SER A 159 -13.86 -14.44 4.18
N PRO A 160 -15.02 -13.97 4.66
CA PRO A 160 -15.37 -12.54 4.60
C PRO A 160 -14.35 -11.65 5.33
N LEU A 161 -13.80 -12.14 6.44
CA LEU A 161 -12.79 -11.42 7.21
C LEU A 161 -11.49 -11.26 6.42
N VAL A 162 -11.03 -12.32 5.74
CA VAL A 162 -9.84 -12.24 4.88
C VAL A 162 -10.09 -11.27 3.72
N GLN A 163 -11.26 -11.31 3.09
CA GLN A 163 -11.61 -10.35 2.04
C GLN A 163 -11.61 -8.90 2.55
N ALA A 164 -12.12 -8.66 3.76
CA ALA A 164 -12.11 -7.33 4.37
C ALA A 164 -10.67 -6.85 4.62
N LYS A 165 -9.82 -7.70 5.23
CA LYS A 165 -8.39 -7.39 5.44
C LYS A 165 -7.65 -7.12 4.13
N VAL A 166 -7.89 -7.92 3.08
CA VAL A 166 -7.30 -7.71 1.76
C VAL A 166 -7.69 -6.34 1.20
N ARG A 167 -8.98 -5.99 1.22
CA ARG A 167 -9.47 -4.70 0.69
C ARG A 167 -8.97 -3.51 1.50
N ALA A 168 -8.95 -3.62 2.83
CA ALA A 168 -8.37 -2.59 3.70
C ALA A 168 -6.87 -2.38 3.42
N THR A 169 -6.13 -3.48 3.22
CA THR A 169 -4.70 -3.44 2.87
C THR A 169 -4.47 -2.82 1.49
N LEU A 170 -5.33 -3.13 0.50
CA LEU A 170 -5.28 -2.49 -0.82
C LEU A 170 -5.54 -0.99 -0.72
N LEU A 171 -6.49 -0.55 0.12
CA LEU A 171 -6.74 0.87 0.37
C LEU A 171 -5.50 1.59 0.92
N ALA A 172 -4.82 0.98 1.89
CA ALA A 172 -3.55 1.50 2.44
C ALA A 172 -2.45 1.55 1.37
N GLY A 173 -2.40 0.56 0.47
CA GLY A 173 -1.50 0.56 -0.69
C GLY A 173 -1.79 1.70 -1.67
N ILE A 174 -3.07 2.02 -1.89
CA ILE A 174 -3.48 3.16 -2.72
C ILE A 174 -3.04 4.48 -2.09
N ARG A 175 -3.17 4.65 -0.76
CA ARG A 175 -2.60 5.81 -0.07
C ARG A 175 -1.10 5.90 -0.34
N SER A 176 -0.34 4.81 -0.14
CA SER A 176 1.10 4.81 -0.39
C SER A 176 1.44 5.18 -1.84
N ALA A 177 0.60 4.80 -2.81
CA ALA A 177 0.73 5.21 -4.20
C ALA A 177 0.44 6.71 -4.42
N VAL A 178 -0.54 7.29 -3.70
CA VAL A 178 -0.80 8.74 -3.72
C VAL A 178 0.40 9.48 -3.18
N LEU A 179 0.94 9.06 -2.03
CA LEU A 179 2.16 9.62 -1.44
C LEU A 179 3.33 9.53 -2.41
N TRP A 180 3.50 8.38 -3.07
CA TRP A 180 4.55 8.17 -4.06
C TRP A 180 4.45 9.17 -5.22
N GLN A 181 3.25 9.46 -5.74
CA GLN A 181 3.07 10.53 -6.73
C GLN A 181 3.41 11.91 -6.15
N GLN A 182 2.97 12.22 -4.93
CA GLN A 182 3.19 13.52 -4.27
C GLN A 182 4.68 13.83 -4.07
N VAL A 183 5.50 12.83 -3.75
CA VAL A 183 6.96 12.97 -3.59
C VAL A 183 7.73 12.84 -4.93
N GLY A 184 7.00 12.84 -6.05
CA GLY A 184 7.55 12.89 -7.40
C GLY A 184 7.74 11.54 -8.08
N GLY A 185 7.32 10.43 -7.49
CA GLY A 185 7.29 9.13 -8.13
C GLY A 185 6.45 9.12 -9.42
N SER A 186 6.87 8.36 -10.43
CA SER A 186 6.09 8.18 -11.66
C SER A 186 6.51 6.92 -12.41
N ARG A 187 5.66 6.43 -13.32
CA ARG A 187 5.99 5.22 -14.12
C ARG A 187 7.27 5.39 -14.93
N LEU A 188 7.45 6.54 -15.58
CA LEU A 188 8.70 6.84 -16.31
C LEU A 188 9.89 6.87 -15.35
N GLN A 189 9.75 7.53 -14.20
CA GLN A 189 10.83 7.55 -13.22
C GLN A 189 11.18 6.15 -12.71
N LEU A 190 10.19 5.32 -12.39
CA LEU A 190 10.41 3.95 -11.95
C LEU A 190 11.19 3.16 -12.99
N MET A 191 10.80 3.25 -14.27
CA MET A 191 11.51 2.55 -15.36
C MET A 191 12.96 2.99 -15.52
N PHE A 192 13.24 4.29 -15.50
CA PHE A 192 14.59 4.81 -15.71
C PHE A 192 15.46 4.84 -14.45
N SER A 193 14.87 4.67 -13.26
CA SER A 193 15.59 4.75 -11.98
C SER A 193 15.61 3.44 -11.21
N ARG A 194 15.30 2.28 -11.82
CA ARG A 194 15.24 0.98 -11.14
C ARG A 194 16.49 0.70 -10.30
N ASN A 195 17.68 0.80 -10.88
CA ASN A 195 18.94 0.57 -10.18
C ASN A 195 19.17 1.58 -9.03
N ARG A 196 18.77 2.83 -9.22
CA ARG A 196 18.92 3.87 -8.19
C ARG A 196 17.99 3.62 -7.00
N LEU A 197 16.74 3.26 -7.27
CA LEU A 197 15.76 2.85 -6.24
C LEU A 197 16.20 1.58 -5.52
N PHE A 198 16.74 0.61 -6.25
CA PHE A 198 17.26 -0.63 -5.67
C PHE A 198 18.40 -0.35 -4.69
N LYS A 199 19.39 0.46 -5.10
CA LYS A 199 20.50 0.88 -4.24
C LYS A 199 20.04 1.70 -3.04
N GLN A 200 19.05 2.58 -3.22
CA GLN A 200 18.47 3.35 -2.12
C GLN A 200 17.79 2.43 -1.11
N ALA A 201 17.01 1.44 -1.56
CA ALA A 201 16.37 0.47 -0.68
C ALA A 201 17.41 -0.35 0.09
N GLN A 202 18.49 -0.78 -0.59
CA GLN A 202 19.61 -1.48 0.05
C GLN A 202 20.30 -0.61 1.11
N SER A 203 20.49 0.68 0.82
CA SER A 203 21.09 1.63 1.76
C SER A 203 20.22 1.79 3.01
N ILE A 204 18.90 1.94 2.86
CA ILE A 204 17.97 2.07 3.99
C ILE A 204 18.00 0.79 4.84
N LEU A 205 17.89 -0.38 4.20
CA LEU A 205 17.94 -1.69 4.86
C LEU A 205 19.24 -1.95 5.64
N ALA A 206 20.35 -1.33 5.25
CA ALA A 206 21.62 -1.47 5.96
C ALA A 206 21.68 -0.66 7.26
N HIS A 207 20.77 0.31 7.45
CA HIS A 207 20.71 1.20 8.62
C HIS A 207 19.49 0.91 9.51
N THR A 208 18.80 -0.21 9.27
CA THR A 208 17.60 -0.67 9.99
C THR A 208 17.83 -1.99 10.69
#